data_AF-A0A841FI58-F1
#
_entry.id   AF-A0A841FI58-F1
#
_cell.length_a   1.000
_cell.length_b   1.000
_cell.length_c   1.000
_cell.angle_alpha   90.00
_cell.angle_beta   90.00
_cell.angle_gamma   90.00
#
_symmetry.space_group_name_H-M   'P 1'
#
loop_
_entity.id
_entity.type
_entity.pdbx_description
1 polymer ?
#
loop_
_entity_poly.entity_id
_entity_poly.type
_entity_poly.pdbx_seq_one_letter_code
_entity_poly.pdbx_strand_id
1 'polypeptide(L)'
;MSFHVKLDELATAQSNLRGLSKDGEAAAALAADSNPDWFVWGALGSFLASSYFQTADDVHGHLKDMHEALDAHAERIKICADSYRTKEEDNTTTMEAIQRRLDGK
;
A
#
# COMPACT_ATOMS: atom_id res chain seq x y z
N MET A 1 -15.96 -26.76 1.07
CA MET A 1 -15.59 -25.51 0.37
C MET A 1 -14.17 -25.17 0.80
N SER A 2 -13.16 -25.63 0.04
CA SER A 2 -11.76 -25.41 0.38
C SER A 2 -11.35 -24.03 -0.14
N PHE A 3 -11.11 -23.09 0.77
CA PHE A 3 -10.52 -21.79 0.43
C PHE A 3 -9.03 -22.00 0.16
N HIS A 4 -8.67 -22.40 -1.06
CA HIS A 4 -7.29 -22.31 -1.52
C HIS A 4 -6.98 -20.83 -1.72
N VAL A 5 -6.51 -20.18 -0.65
CA VAL A 5 -5.97 -18.83 -0.75
C VAL A 5 -4.67 -18.92 -1.54
N LYS A 6 -4.64 -18.28 -2.70
CA LYS A 6 -3.45 -18.21 -3.54
C LYS A 6 -2.50 -17.17 -2.97
N LEU A 7 -1.64 -17.62 -2.05
CA LEU A 7 -0.68 -16.76 -1.34
C LEU A 7 0.23 -15.98 -2.30
N ASP A 8 0.56 -16.55 -3.46
CA ASP A 8 1.37 -15.90 -4.50
C ASP A 8 0.64 -14.70 -5.15
N GLU A 9 -0.68 -14.80 -5.32
CA GLU A 9 -1.49 -13.69 -5.85
C GLU A 9 -1.60 -12.58 -4.81
N LEU A 10 -1.70 -12.92 -3.51
CA LEU A 10 -1.68 -11.93 -2.43
C LEU A 10 -0.32 -11.23 -2.32
N ALA A 11 0.80 -11.97 -2.44
CA ALA A 11 2.14 -11.38 -2.45
C ALA A 11 2.34 -10.45 -3.65
N THR A 12 1.84 -10.84 -4.82
CA THR A 12 1.87 -10.00 -6.03
C THR A 12 1.05 -8.72 -5.84
N ALA A 13 -0.18 -8.83 -5.33
CA ALA A 13 -1.03 -7.67 -5.05
C ALA A 13 -0.39 -6.73 -4.03
N GLN A 14 0.21 -7.26 -2.96
CA GLN A 14 0.96 -6.49 -1.98
C GLN A 14 2.14 -5.74 -2.63
N SER A 15 2.92 -6.43 -3.46
CA SER A 15 4.06 -5.84 -4.17
C SER A 15 3.62 -4.70 -5.09
N ASN A 16 2.54 -4.91 -5.85
CA ASN A 16 1.98 -3.91 -6.75
C ASN A 16 1.50 -2.66 -6.00
N LEU A 17 0.81 -2.83 -4.86
CA LEU A 17 0.36 -1.70 -4.04
C LEU A 17 1.53 -0.91 -3.46
N ARG A 18 2.60 -1.59 -3.00
CA ARG A 18 3.83 -0.92 -2.53
C ARG A 18 4.58 -0.22 -3.67
N GLY A 19 4.56 -0.79 -4.88
CA GLY A 19 5.09 -0.15 -6.07
C GLY A 19 4.35 1.15 -6.37
N LEU A 20 3.03 1.08 -6.44
CA LEU A 20 2.18 2.25 -6.69
C LEU A 20 2.30 3.33 -5.61
N SER A 21 2.46 2.92 -4.35
CA SER A 21 2.71 3.80 -3.20
C SER A 21 4.01 4.60 -3.36
N LYS A 22 5.09 3.95 -3.82
CA LYS A 22 6.37 4.61 -4.13
C LYS A 22 6.30 5.53 -5.33
N ASP A 23 5.61 5.10 -6.39
CA ASP A 23 5.42 5.94 -7.58
C ASP A 23 4.62 7.21 -7.24
N GLY A 24 3.63 7.09 -6.35
CA GLY A 24 2.88 8.22 -5.81
C GLY A 24 3.74 9.17 -4.97
N GLU A 25 4.63 8.64 -4.13
CA GLU A 25 5.60 9.44 -3.36
C GLU A 25 6.57 10.20 -4.29
N ALA A 26 7.07 9.55 -5.33
CA ALA A 26 7.93 10.18 -6.33
C ALA A 26 7.21 11.28 -7.11
N ALA A 27 5.95 11.06 -7.48
CA ALA A 27 5.11 12.07 -8.12
C ALA A 27 4.85 13.28 -7.20
N ALA A 28 4.61 13.04 -5.91
CA ALA A 28 4.46 14.10 -4.92
C ALA A 28 5.75 14.92 -4.76
N ALA A 29 6.90 14.26 -4.67
CA ALA A 29 8.20 14.94 -4.60
C ALA A 29 8.47 15.80 -5.84
N LEU A 30 8.15 15.29 -7.04
CA LEU A 30 8.28 16.04 -8.28
C LEU A 30 7.33 17.25 -8.32
N ALA A 31 6.09 17.09 -7.84
CA ALA A 31 5.12 18.18 -7.77
C ALA A 31 5.56 19.27 -6.77
N ALA A 32 6.18 18.89 -5.65
CA ALA A 32 6.74 19.83 -4.68
C ALA A 32 7.91 20.63 -5.29
N ASP A 33 8.82 19.95 -5.97
CA ASP A 33 10.00 20.56 -6.59
C ASP A 33 9.64 21.47 -7.77
N SER A 34 8.57 21.14 -8.49
CA SER A 34 8.07 21.93 -9.61
C SER A 34 7.23 23.14 -9.19
N ASN A 35 7.00 23.36 -7.90
CA ASN A 35 6.11 24.39 -7.41
C ASN A 35 6.75 25.78 -7.57
N PRO A 36 6.19 26.69 -8.39
CA PRO A 36 6.78 28.00 -8.60
C PRO A 36 6.65 28.87 -7.34
N ASP A 37 7.72 29.58 -7.00
CA ASP A 37 7.67 30.58 -5.94
C ASP A 37 6.65 31.68 -6.25
N TRP A 38 6.02 32.22 -5.21
CA TRP A 38 4.96 33.23 -5.34
C TRP A 38 5.41 34.48 -6.15
N PHE A 39 6.70 34.83 -6.10
CA PHE A 39 7.25 35.99 -6.82
C PHE A 39 7.38 35.75 -8.34
N VAL A 40 7.37 34.50 -8.81
CA VAL A 40 7.43 34.14 -10.24
C VAL A 40 6.20 34.67 -11.00
N TRP A 41 5.09 34.86 -10.30
CA TRP A 41 3.82 35.31 -10.87
C TRP A 41 3.75 36.84 -11.06
N GLY A 42 4.68 37.60 -10.47
CA GLY A 42 4.66 39.07 -10.48
C GLY A 42 3.43 39.67 -9.77
N ALA A 43 3.35 41.00 -9.72
CA ALA A 43 2.30 41.70 -8.96
C ALA A 43 0.86 41.43 -9.46
N LEU A 44 0.68 41.21 -10.77
CA LEU A 44 -0.62 40.88 -11.36
C LEU A 44 -0.98 39.40 -11.20
N GLY A 45 0.02 38.51 -11.19
CA GLY A 45 -0.20 37.08 -11.01
C GLY A 45 -0.40 36.66 -9.55
N SER A 46 -0.07 37.52 -8.56
CA SER A 46 -0.33 37.25 -7.14
C SER A 46 -1.80 36.93 -6.83
N PHE A 47 -2.76 37.49 -7.57
CA PHE A 47 -4.17 37.15 -7.40
C PHE A 47 -4.49 35.71 -7.83
N LEU A 48 -3.85 35.23 -8.91
CA LEU A 48 -3.99 33.86 -9.40
C LEU A 48 -3.18 32.86 -8.58
N ALA A 49 -2.07 33.31 -7.99
CA ALA A 49 -1.20 32.51 -7.15
C ALA A 49 -1.94 31.90 -5.95
N SER A 50 -2.87 32.64 -5.32
CA SER A 50 -3.67 32.11 -4.21
C SER A 50 -4.49 30.87 -4.59
N SER A 51 -5.19 30.91 -5.73
CA SER A 51 -5.97 29.75 -6.20
C SER A 51 -5.09 28.58 -6.62
N TYR A 52 -3.92 28.89 -7.18
CA TYR A 52 -2.94 27.89 -7.56
C TYR A 52 -2.40 27.16 -6.33
N PHE A 53 -1.92 27.89 -5.31
CA PHE A 53 -1.36 27.28 -4.09
C PHE A 53 -2.40 26.49 -3.33
N GLN A 54 -3.66 26.95 -3.26
CA GLN A 54 -4.72 26.17 -2.65
C GLN A 54 -4.94 24.83 -3.38
N THR A 55 -4.95 24.85 -4.72
CA THR A 55 -5.07 23.63 -5.52
C THR A 55 -3.83 22.73 -5.36
N ALA A 56 -2.64 23.31 -5.28
CA ALA A 56 -1.39 22.58 -5.10
C ALA A 56 -1.32 21.89 -3.73
N ASP A 57 -1.80 22.55 -2.67
CA ASP A 57 -1.92 21.99 -1.32
C ASP A 57 -2.93 20.85 -1.29
N ASP A 58 -4.10 21.00 -1.94
CA ASP A 58 -5.11 19.95 -2.05
C ASP A 58 -4.56 18.71 -2.78
N VAL A 59 -3.84 18.92 -3.89
CA VAL A 59 -3.18 17.84 -4.63
C VAL A 59 -2.13 17.15 -3.76
N HIS A 60 -1.32 17.90 -3.01
CA HIS A 60 -0.36 17.32 -2.06
C HIS A 60 -1.04 16.48 -0.98
N GLY A 61 -2.14 16.98 -0.41
CA GLY A 61 -2.94 16.24 0.56
C GLY A 61 -3.45 14.93 0.00
N HIS A 62 -4.04 14.95 -1.19
CA HIS A 62 -4.53 13.74 -1.84
C HIS A 62 -3.43 12.73 -2.18
N LEU A 63 -2.27 13.19 -2.66
CA LEU A 63 -1.14 12.30 -2.93
C LEU A 63 -0.63 11.61 -1.66
N LYS A 64 -0.58 12.35 -0.54
CA LYS A 64 -0.21 11.80 0.76
C LYS A 64 -1.23 10.77 1.26
N ASP A 65 -2.52 11.11 1.22
CA ASP A 65 -3.59 10.21 1.65
C ASP A 65 -3.61 8.91 0.82
N MET A 66 -3.37 9.02 -0.50
CA MET A 66 -3.26 7.87 -1.38
C MET A 66 -2.09 6.96 -1.01
N HIS A 67 -0.92 7.54 -0.76
CA HIS A 67 0.26 6.79 -0.31
C HIS A 67 -0.02 6.02 0.99
N GLU A 68 -0.54 6.70 2.01
CA GLU A 68 -0.87 6.09 3.30
C GLU A 68 -1.93 4.98 3.16
N ALA A 69 -2.95 5.19 2.33
CA ALA A 69 -3.98 4.19 2.07
C ALA A 69 -3.44 2.95 1.37
N LEU A 70 -2.60 3.11 0.34
CA LEU A 70 -1.98 2.01 -0.41
C LEU A 70 -1.07 1.17 0.50
N ASP A 71 -0.25 1.82 1.32
CA ASP A 71 0.64 1.13 2.27
C ASP A 71 -0.16 0.38 3.34
N ALA A 72 -1.23 0.99 3.87
CA ALA A 72 -2.12 0.33 4.82
C ALA A 72 -2.84 -0.89 4.19
N HIS A 73 -3.26 -0.80 2.93
CA HIS A 73 -3.84 -1.94 2.21
C HIS A 73 -2.81 -3.05 1.97
N ALA A 74 -1.59 -2.71 1.58
CA ALA A 74 -0.50 -3.67 1.41
C ALA A 74 -0.19 -4.40 2.73
N GLU A 75 -0.18 -3.70 3.86
CA GLU A 75 0.06 -4.32 5.16
C GLU A 75 -1.08 -5.25 5.59
N ARG A 76 -2.34 -4.87 5.34
CA ARG A 76 -3.48 -5.77 5.59
C ARG A 76 -3.40 -7.06 4.77
N ILE A 77 -2.98 -6.98 3.51
CA ILE A 77 -2.78 -8.15 2.66
C ILE A 77 -1.69 -9.05 3.22
N LYS A 78 -0.58 -8.47 3.68
CA LYS A 78 0.51 -9.21 4.33
C LYS A 78 0.03 -9.97 5.57
N ILE A 79 -0.65 -9.27 6.49
CA ILE A 79 -1.20 -9.85 7.71
C ILE A 79 -2.16 -11.00 7.38
N CYS A 80 -3.00 -10.83 6.34
CA CYS A 80 -3.89 -11.88 5.87
C CYS A 80 -3.11 -13.11 5.37
N ALA A 81 -2.13 -12.91 4.49
CA ALA A 81 -1.29 -13.98 3.95
C ALA A 81 -0.52 -14.74 5.05
N ASP A 82 0.04 -14.01 6.02
CA ASP A 82 0.75 -14.59 7.16
C ASP A 82 -0.20 -15.42 8.04
N SER A 83 -1.42 -14.94 8.29
CA SER A 83 -2.43 -15.71 9.03
C SER A 83 -2.82 -17.03 8.34
N TYR A 84 -2.93 -17.03 7.01
CA TYR A 84 -3.19 -18.26 6.26
C TYR A 84 -2.00 -19.23 6.31
N ARG A 85 -0.77 -18.72 6.19
CA ARG A 85 0.44 -19.54 6.28
C ARG A 85 0.56 -20.24 7.63
N THR A 86 0.38 -19.51 8.73
CA THR A 86 0.41 -20.08 10.08
C THR A 86 -0.66 -21.15 10.27
N LYS A 87 -1.89 -20.92 9.78
CA LYS A 87 -2.96 -21.93 9.86
C LYS A 87 -2.64 -23.20 9.08
N GLU A 88 -1.98 -23.09 7.94
CA GLU A 88 -1.58 -24.24 7.14
C GLU A 88 -0.46 -25.05 7.83
N GLU A 89 0.51 -24.36 8.44
CA GLU A 89 1.58 -24.98 9.25
C GLU A 89 1.01 -25.71 10.47
N ASP A 90 0.07 -25.09 11.19
CA ASP A 90 -0.62 -25.69 12.34
C ASP A 90 -1.44 -26.92 11.94
N ASN A 91 -2.16 -26.84 10.81
CA ASN A 91 -2.93 -27.96 10.27
C ASN A 91 -2.01 -29.12 9.89
N THR A 92 -0.92 -28.85 9.18
CA THR A 92 0.05 -29.86 8.75
C THR A 92 0.65 -30.57 9.97
N THR A 93 1.09 -29.80 10.97
CA THR A 93 1.63 -30.32 12.23
C THR A 93 0.63 -31.21 12.97
N THR A 94 -0.64 -30.78 13.02
CA THR A 94 -1.72 -31.53 13.66
C THR A 94 -2.01 -32.85 12.91
N MET A 95 -2.05 -32.82 11.59
CA MET A 95 -2.29 -34.01 10.76
C MET A 95 -1.15 -35.02 10.92
N GLU A 96 0.11 -34.59 10.91
CA GLU A 96 1.27 -35.46 11.16
C GLU A 96 1.25 -36.08 12.56
N ALA A 97 0.77 -35.34 13.57
CA ALA A 97 0.63 -35.85 14.93
C ALA A 97 -0.49 -36.90 15.02
N ILE A 98 -1.61 -36.70 14.32
CA ILE A 98 -2.70 -37.67 14.23
C ILE A 98 -2.23 -38.94 13.50
N GLN A 99 -1.54 -38.79 12.38
CA GLN A 99 -1.04 -39.92 11.60
C GLN A 99 -0.06 -40.78 12.38
N ARG A 100 0.90 -40.17 13.09
CA ARG A 100 1.81 -40.89 14.01
C ARG A 100 1.07 -41.68 15.10
N ARG A 101 -0.06 -41.16 15.61
CA ARG A 101 -0.89 -41.87 16.60
C ARG A 101 -1.67 -43.04 16.00
N LEU A 102 -2.05 -42.95 14.73
CA LEU A 102 -2.74 -44.03 14.02
C LEU A 102 -1.77 -45.14 13.61
N ASP A 103 -0.60 -44.79 13.09
CA ASP A 103 0.44 -45.74 12.66
C ASP A 103 1.15 -46.45 13.84
N GLY A 104 1.11 -45.85 15.04
CA GLY A 104 1.65 -46.42 16.27
C GLY A 104 0.70 -47.36 17.03
N LYS A 105 -0.48 -47.66 16.48
CA LYS A 105 -1.44 -48.65 16.98
C LYS A 105 -1.48 -49.86 16.05
#